data_AF-A0A521GW08-F1
#
_entry.id   AF-A0A521GW08-F1
#
_cell.length_a   1.000
_cell.length_b   1.000
_cell.length_c   1.000
_cell.angle_alpha   90.00
_cell.angle_beta   90.00
_cell.angle_gamma   90.00
#
_symmetry.space_group_name_H-M   'P 1'
#
loop_
_entity.id
_entity.type
_entity.pdbx_description
1 polymer ?
#
loop_
_entity_poly.entity_id
_entity_poly.type
_entity_poly.pdbx_seq_one_letter_code
_entity_poly.pdbx_strand_id
1 'polypeptide(L)'
;MRLYSHRLWGSSGENSRMTPKAAAKIAEKQEKEIIKRLREARLAKGLTYEALAEITGIHRTTISMIERSKIHPTMLVCLKLAVVLGLDLTND
;
A
#
# COMPACT_ATOMS: atom_id res chain seq x y z
N MET A 1 37.90 13.40 -22.59
CA MET A 1 36.54 12.83 -22.69
C MET A 1 36.55 11.42 -22.10
N ARG A 2 35.96 11.19 -20.93
CA ARG A 2 35.82 9.84 -20.35
C ARG A 2 34.50 9.23 -20.84
N LEU A 3 34.57 8.23 -21.71
CA LEU A 3 33.41 7.44 -22.14
C LEU A 3 33.07 6.41 -21.05
N TYR A 4 31.79 6.38 -20.68
CA TYR A 4 31.24 5.55 -19.61
C TYR A 4 31.40 4.05 -19.90
N SER A 5 31.80 3.32 -18.87
CA SER A 5 32.13 1.90 -18.92
C SER A 5 30.91 1.03 -19.26
N HIS A 6 31.12 0.13 -20.21
CA HIS A 6 30.40 -1.14 -20.32
C HIS A 6 30.30 -1.81 -18.95
N ARG A 7 29.08 -1.94 -18.42
CA ARG A 7 28.78 -2.93 -17.37
C ARG A 7 27.90 -4.00 -17.99
N LEU A 8 28.56 -5.06 -18.46
CA LEU A 8 27.97 -6.37 -18.63
C LEU A 8 27.46 -6.81 -17.24
N TRP A 9 26.15 -6.82 -17.05
CA TRP A 9 25.52 -7.52 -15.93
C TRP A 9 25.18 -8.93 -16.39
N GLY A 10 25.71 -9.93 -15.69
CA GLY A 10 25.95 -11.29 -16.17
C GLY A 10 24.72 -12.11 -16.58
N SER A 11 24.94 -12.97 -17.56
CA SER A 11 24.22 -14.23 -17.75
C SER A 11 24.60 -15.20 -16.63
N SER A 12 23.64 -15.59 -15.80
CA SER A 12 23.45 -16.92 -15.20
C SER A 12 22.45 -16.81 -14.06
N GLY A 13 21.37 -17.58 -14.12
CA GLY A 13 20.33 -17.60 -13.09
C GLY A 13 18.97 -17.31 -13.69
N GLU A 14 18.22 -18.38 -13.87
CA GLU A 14 16.82 -18.46 -14.25
C GLU A 14 15.94 -17.78 -13.18
N ASN A 15 16.02 -16.45 -13.07
CA ASN A 15 15.05 -15.67 -12.32
C ASN A 15 13.78 -15.64 -13.17
N SER A 16 12.84 -16.54 -12.86
CA SER A 16 11.46 -16.54 -13.34
C SER A 16 10.98 -15.10 -13.56
N ARG A 17 10.99 -14.64 -14.81
CA ARG A 17 10.72 -13.25 -15.14
C ARG A 17 9.23 -13.04 -14.98
N MET A 18 8.81 -12.75 -13.76
CA MET A 18 7.51 -12.14 -13.50
C MET A 18 7.37 -10.97 -14.46
N THR A 19 6.42 -11.04 -15.39
CA THR A 19 6.19 -9.94 -16.32
C THR A 19 5.75 -8.70 -15.54
N PRO A 20 6.03 -7.47 -16.00
CA PRO A 20 5.55 -6.25 -15.36
C PRO A 20 4.03 -6.27 -15.10
N LYS A 21 3.27 -6.92 -16.00
CA LYS A 21 1.82 -7.11 -15.88
C LYS A 21 1.43 -8.03 -14.72
N ALA A 22 2.16 -9.13 -14.52
CA ALA A 22 1.92 -10.06 -13.42
C ALA A 22 2.27 -9.41 -12.06
N ALA A 23 3.39 -8.68 -11.99
CA ALA A 23 3.79 -7.93 -10.79
C ALA A 23 2.74 -6.86 -10.41
N ALA A 24 2.25 -6.09 -11.39
CA ALA A 24 1.22 -5.08 -11.18
C ALA A 24 -0.08 -5.70 -10.64
N LYS A 25 -0.50 -6.85 -11.16
CA LYS A 25 -1.69 -7.56 -10.70
C LYS A 25 -1.55 -8.04 -9.24
N ILE A 26 -0.36 -8.49 -8.86
CA ILE A 26 -0.06 -8.87 -7.48
C ILE A 26 -0.13 -7.64 -6.57
N ALA A 27 0.51 -6.54 -6.95
CA ALA A 27 0.50 -5.30 -6.18
C ALA A 27 -0.93 -4.76 -5.99
N GLU A 28 -1.75 -4.76 -7.03
CA GLU A 28 -3.16 -4.34 -6.95
C GLU A 28 -3.97 -5.25 -6.00
N LYS A 29 -3.73 -6.56 -6.05
CA LYS A 29 -4.39 -7.50 -5.12
C LYS A 29 -3.98 -7.22 -3.68
N GLN A 30 -2.69 -6.99 -3.43
CA GLN A 30 -2.17 -6.69 -2.10
C GLN A 30 -2.71 -5.36 -1.57
N GLU A 31 -2.73 -4.32 -2.40
CA GLU A 31 -3.31 -3.01 -2.03
C GLU A 31 -4.78 -3.15 -1.61
N LYS A 32 -5.58 -3.92 -2.36
CA LYS A 32 -6.99 -4.16 -2.03
C LYS A 32 -7.16 -4.88 -0.69
N GLU A 33 -6.32 -5.87 -0.39
CA GLU A 33 -6.41 -6.59 0.90
C GLU A 33 -6.02 -5.67 2.07
N ILE A 34 -4.99 -4.84 1.91
CA ILE A 34 -4.62 -3.82 2.91
C ILE A 34 -5.78 -2.87 3.17
N ILE A 35 -6.40 -2.32 2.11
CA ILE A 35 -7.54 -1.41 2.24
C ILE A 35 -8.71 -2.08 2.96
N LYS A 36 -8.98 -3.35 2.64
CA LYS A 36 -10.03 -4.13 3.29
C LYS A 36 -9.77 -4.31 4.79
N ARG A 37 -8.56 -4.71 5.18
CA ARG A 37 -8.15 -4.87 6.59
C ARG A 37 -8.25 -3.56 7.37
N LEU A 38 -7.80 -2.44 6.78
CA LEU A 38 -7.93 -1.11 7.38
C LEU A 38 -9.41 -0.75 7.64
N ARG A 39 -10.28 -1.00 6.66
CA ARG A 39 -11.72 -0.76 6.79
C ARG A 39 -12.35 -1.62 7.89
N GLU A 40 -12.03 -2.91 7.93
CA GLU A 40 -12.55 -3.84 8.94
C GLU A 40 -12.13 -3.42 10.35
N ALA A 41 -10.86 -3.07 10.55
CA ALA A 41 -10.38 -2.59 11.85
C ALA A 41 -11.03 -1.26 12.26
N ARG A 42 -11.27 -0.34 11.32
CA ARG A 42 -12.00 0.90 11.60
C ARG A 42 -13.42 0.60 12.09
N LEU A 43 -14.13 -0.29 11.38
CA LEU A 43 -15.49 -0.67 11.74
C LEU A 43 -15.54 -1.40 13.08
N ALA A 44 -14.60 -2.30 13.36
CA ALA A 44 -14.49 -3.01 14.63
C ALA A 44 -14.27 -2.05 15.82
N LYS A 45 -13.57 -0.93 15.61
CA LYS A 45 -13.40 0.13 16.60
C LYS A 45 -14.57 1.13 16.66
N GLY A 46 -15.59 0.98 15.81
CA GLY A 46 -16.74 1.89 15.75
C GLY A 46 -16.39 3.32 15.29
N LEU A 47 -15.24 3.51 14.64
CA LEU A 47 -14.78 4.85 14.25
C LEU A 47 -15.46 5.31 12.96
N THR A 48 -16.01 6.53 12.97
CA THR A 48 -16.44 7.21 11.75
C THR A 48 -15.24 7.67 10.92
N TYR A 49 -15.46 8.09 9.68
CA TYR A 49 -14.37 8.69 8.89
C TYR A 49 -13.87 9.98 9.53
N GLU A 50 -14.77 10.79 10.09
CA GLU A 50 -14.46 12.02 10.81
C GLU A 50 -13.59 11.74 12.04
N ALA A 51 -13.98 10.78 12.88
CA ALA A 51 -13.20 10.41 14.06
C ALA A 51 -11.81 9.88 13.70
N LEU A 52 -11.71 9.04 12.65
CA LEU A 52 -10.41 8.55 12.21
C LEU A 52 -9.55 9.67 11.59
N ALA A 53 -10.18 10.64 10.91
CA ALA A 53 -9.48 11.80 10.36
C ALA A 53 -8.88 12.68 11.45
N GLU A 54 -9.62 12.92 12.54
CA GLU A 54 -9.15 13.69 13.69
C GLU A 54 -7.93 13.05 14.35
N ILE A 55 -7.95 11.73 14.54
CA ILE A 55 -6.85 11.01 15.19
C ILE A 55 -5.62 10.90 14.27
N THR A 56 -5.83 10.71 12.96
CA THR A 56 -4.72 10.44 12.02
C THR A 56 -4.16 11.70 11.37
N GLY A 57 -4.89 12.82 11.43
CA GLY A 57 -4.59 14.03 10.66
C GLY A 57 -4.80 13.86 9.14
N ILE A 58 -5.39 12.75 8.70
CA ILE A 58 -5.69 12.51 7.28
C ILE A 58 -7.08 13.06 7.00
N HIS A 59 -7.25 13.81 5.91
CA HIS A 59 -8.54 14.37 5.56
C HIS A 59 -9.61 13.27 5.40
N ARG A 60 -10.79 13.49 5.99
CA ARG A 60 -11.92 12.53 5.95
C ARG A 60 -12.24 12.00 4.55
N THR A 61 -12.30 12.91 3.57
CA THR A 61 -12.59 12.52 2.18
C THR A 61 -11.53 11.58 1.62
N THR A 62 -10.26 11.73 2.03
CA THR A 62 -9.16 10.84 1.64
C THR A 62 -9.40 9.43 2.19
N ILE A 63 -9.72 9.30 3.48
CA ILE A 63 -10.07 8.01 4.10
C ILE A 63 -11.24 7.36 3.36
N SER A 64 -12.31 8.13 3.12
CA SER A 64 -13.49 7.66 2.39
C SER A 64 -13.17 7.21 0.96
N MET A 65 -12.29 7.91 0.24
CA MET A 65 -11.88 7.53 -1.12
C MET A 65 -11.01 6.29 -1.13
N ILE A 66 -10.12 6.12 -0.14
CA ILE A 66 -9.28 4.92 0.03
C ILE A 66 -10.15 3.69 0.24
N GLU A 67 -11.06 3.72 1.21
CA GLU A 67 -11.92 2.56 1.53
C GLU A 67 -12.90 2.17 0.41
N ARG A 68 -13.16 3.10 -0.50
CA ARG A 68 -13.97 2.87 -1.71
C ARG A 68 -13.12 2.60 -2.96
N SER A 69 -11.82 2.41 -2.80
CA SER A 69 -10.84 2.17 -3.87
C SER A 69 -10.93 3.20 -5.01
N LYS A 70 -11.19 4.47 -4.67
CA LYS A 70 -11.23 5.59 -5.62
C LYS A 70 -9.88 6.24 -5.85
N ILE A 71 -8.94 6.05 -4.92
CA ILE A 71 -7.55 6.48 -5.03
C ILE A 71 -6.63 5.37 -4.55
N HIS A 72 -5.39 5.38 -5.04
CA HIS A 72 -4.32 4.52 -4.55
C HIS A 72 -3.62 5.20 -3.37
N PRO A 73 -3.72 4.68 -2.13
CA PRO A 73 -3.03 5.25 -0.99
C PRO A 73 -1.52 5.05 -1.11
N THR A 74 -0.75 6.01 -0.62
CA THR A 74 0.69 5.79 -0.41
C THR A 74 0.91 4.87 0.79
N MET A 75 2.04 4.18 0.83
CA MET A 75 2.41 3.33 1.98
C MET A 75 2.39 4.12 3.31
N LEU A 76 2.81 5.38 3.28
CA LEU A 76 2.78 6.26 4.46
C LEU A 76 1.36 6.47 5.00
N VAL A 77 0.37 6.63 4.11
CA VAL A 77 -1.03 6.77 4.51
C VAL A 77 -1.55 5.47 5.13
N CYS A 78 -1.24 4.32 4.52
CA CYS A 78 -1.60 3.01 5.07
C CYS A 78 -1.01 2.80 6.47
N LEU A 79 0.26 3.14 6.67
CA LEU A 79 0.93 3.01 7.98
C LEU A 79 0.30 3.91 9.04
N LYS A 80 0.01 5.17 8.72
CA LYS A 80 -0.68 6.09 9.66
C LYS A 80 -2.03 5.55 10.11
N LEU A 81 -2.81 5.02 9.17
CA LEU A 81 -4.10 4.40 9.49
C LEU A 81 -3.90 3.14 10.34
N ALA A 82 -2.96 2.26 9.96
CA ALA A 82 -2.69 1.01 10.65
C ALA A 82 -2.29 1.20 12.12
N VAL A 83 -1.40 2.17 12.41
CA VAL A 83 -0.96 2.48 13.78
C VAL A 83 -2.15 2.82 14.68
N VAL A 84 -3.04 3.71 14.23
CA VAL A 84 -4.24 4.11 15.00
C VAL A 84 -5.24 2.95 15.12
N LEU A 85 -5.33 2.12 14.09
CA LEU A 85 -6.21 0.96 14.06
C LEU A 85 -5.64 -0.26 14.80
N GLY A 86 -4.38 -0.22 15.24
CA GLY A 86 -3.72 -1.34 15.92
C GLY A 86 -3.43 -2.52 14.99
N LEU A 87 -3.15 -2.23 13.72
CA LEU A 87 -2.83 -3.24 12.71
C LEU A 87 -1.33 -3.26 12.43
N ASP A 88 -0.81 -4.46 12.18
CA ASP A 88 0.52 -4.68 11.62
C ASP A 88 0.41 -4.99 10.13
N LEU A 89 0.96 -4.11 9.28
CA LEU A 89 1.01 -4.30 7.83
C LEU A 89 2.27 -5.02 7.35
N THR A 90 3.19 -5.37 8.26
CA THR A 90 4.47 -6.01 7.94
C THR A 90 4.46 -7.52 8.15
N ASN A 91 3.53 -8.07 8.95
CA ASN A 91 3.59 -9.44 9.46
C ASN A 91 2.32 -10.29 9.22
N ASP A 92 1.70 -10.22 8.04
CA ASP A 92 0.55 -11.09 7.68
C ASP A 92 0.70 -11.67 6.26
#